data_AF-A0A3S5GNZ2-F1
#
_entry.id   AF-A0A3S5GNZ2-F1
#
_cell.length_a   1.000
_cell.length_b   1.000
_cell.length_c   1.000
_cell.angle_alpha   90.00
_cell.angle_beta   90.00
_cell.angle_gamma   90.00
#
_symmetry.space_group_name_H-M   'P 1'
#
loop_
_entity.id
_entity.type
_entity.pdbx_description
1 polymer ?
#
loop_
_entity_poly.entity_id
_entity_poly.type
_entity_poly.pdbx_seq_one_letter_code
_entity_poly.pdbx_strand_id
1 'polypeptide(L)'
;MDTQPKQQKGEELTNPSENMADQYESLVQQEDEHIERLKTCTKLIWDALAIISQKASVLHMETVKEAADHLHIMELDLRRELFKVRLKKSILANKMKQTQA
;
A
#
# COMPACT_ATOMS: atom_id res chain seq x y z
N MET A 1 -41.92 -12.58 45.45
CA MET A 1 -41.76 -13.69 44.49
C MET A 1 -41.60 -13.07 43.13
N ASP A 2 -40.34 -12.91 42.69
CA ASP A 2 -39.67 -13.88 41.78
C ASP A 2 -40.10 -13.59 40.34
N THR A 3 -39.28 -13.32 39.32
CA THR A 3 -37.82 -13.33 39.15
C THR A 3 -37.58 -12.72 37.76
N GLN A 4 -36.47 -12.01 37.54
CA GLN A 4 -35.89 -11.90 36.18
C GLN A 4 -35.44 -13.28 35.67
N PRO A 5 -35.18 -13.42 34.37
CA PRO A 5 -33.76 -13.56 34.02
C PRO A 5 -33.29 -12.70 32.84
N LYS A 6 -32.01 -12.33 32.98
CA LYS A 6 -31.09 -11.68 32.04
C LYS A 6 -30.88 -12.46 30.74
N GLN A 7 -30.49 -11.72 29.69
CA GLN A 7 -29.45 -12.09 28.70
C GLN A 7 -28.93 -10.78 28.08
N GLN A 8 -27.87 -10.18 28.64
CA GLN A 8 -26.47 -10.27 28.18
C GLN A 8 -26.32 -10.07 26.67
N LYS A 9 -26.19 -8.80 26.25
CA LYS A 9 -25.60 -8.44 24.96
C LYS A 9 -24.10 -8.28 25.20
N GLY A 10 -23.32 -9.25 24.75
CA GLY A 10 -21.87 -9.21 24.82
C GLY A 10 -21.36 -7.98 24.10
N GLU A 11 -20.80 -7.05 24.85
CA GLU A 11 -19.83 -6.09 24.32
C GLU A 11 -18.59 -6.91 23.98
N GLU A 12 -18.37 -7.10 22.69
CA GLU A 12 -17.12 -7.63 22.15
C GLU A 12 -16.04 -6.58 22.46
N LEU A 13 -15.52 -6.64 23.69
CA LEU A 13 -14.38 -5.86 24.17
C LEU A 13 -13.13 -6.38 23.44
N THR A 14 -13.01 -6.05 22.16
CA THR A 14 -11.75 -6.19 21.44
C THR A 14 -10.76 -5.28 22.15
N ASN A 15 -9.70 -5.84 22.73
CA ASN A 15 -8.69 -5.04 23.37
C ASN A 15 -8.14 -4.05 22.33
N PRO A 16 -8.03 -2.74 22.64
CA PRO A 16 -7.46 -1.76 21.72
C PRO A 16 -6.08 -2.18 21.20
N SER A 17 -5.32 -2.94 21.99
CA SER A 17 -4.05 -3.55 21.62
C SER A 17 -4.16 -4.62 20.52
N GLU A 18 -5.18 -5.49 20.57
CA GLU A 18 -5.40 -6.53 19.55
C GLU A 18 -5.82 -5.87 18.23
N ASN A 19 -6.69 -4.87 18.29
CA ASN A 19 -7.12 -4.11 17.13
C ASN A 19 -5.96 -3.35 16.45
N MET A 20 -5.02 -2.80 17.23
CA MET A 20 -3.81 -2.16 16.68
C MET A 20 -2.84 -3.15 16.03
N ALA A 21 -2.72 -4.37 16.56
CA ALA A 21 -1.88 -5.40 15.96
C ALA A 21 -2.43 -5.84 14.60
N ASP A 22 -3.74 -6.08 14.49
CA ASP A 22 -4.39 -6.44 13.23
C ASP A 22 -4.26 -5.34 12.17
N GLN A 23 -4.44 -4.07 12.58
CA GLN A 23 -4.21 -2.93 11.69
C GLN A 23 -2.75 -2.84 11.21
N TYR A 24 -1.80 -3.16 12.09
CA TYR A 24 -0.39 -3.14 11.75
C TYR A 24 -0.07 -4.23 10.72
N GLU A 25 -0.57 -5.45 10.93
CA GLU A 25 -0.39 -6.56 10.00
C GLU A 25 -1.00 -6.26 8.63
N SER A 26 -2.20 -5.68 8.58
CA SER A 26 -2.81 -5.22 7.32
C SER A 26 -1.94 -4.20 6.59
N LEU A 27 -1.29 -3.28 7.31
CA LEU A 27 -0.37 -2.30 6.72
C LEU A 27 0.93 -2.94 6.22
N VAL A 28 1.41 -4.02 6.85
CA VAL A 28 2.55 -4.81 6.35
C VAL A 28 2.17 -5.46 5.02
N GLN A 29 1.03 -6.14 4.96
CA GLN A 29 0.57 -6.79 3.73
C GLN A 29 0.36 -5.79 2.58
N GLN A 30 -0.24 -4.63 2.86
CA GLN A 30 -0.39 -3.56 1.87
C GLN A 30 0.96 -3.04 1.39
N GLU A 31 1.94 -2.89 2.29
CA GLU A 31 3.29 -2.45 1.90
C GLU A 31 3.94 -3.45 0.94
N ASP A 32 3.86 -4.74 1.25
CA ASP A 32 4.44 -5.80 0.41
C ASP A 32 3.80 -5.82 -0.98
N GLU A 33 2.46 -5.71 -1.06
CA GLU A 33 1.75 -5.61 -2.33
C GLU A 33 2.20 -4.38 -3.13
N HIS A 34 2.32 -3.22 -2.48
CA HIS A 34 2.80 -2.00 -3.13
C HIS A 34 4.24 -2.13 -3.63
N ILE A 35 5.12 -2.82 -2.89
CA ILE A 35 6.50 -3.09 -3.31
C ILE A 35 6.51 -3.96 -4.57
N GLU A 36 5.70 -5.02 -4.64
CA GLU A 36 5.63 -5.89 -5.82
C GLU A 36 5.06 -5.16 -7.04
N ARG A 37 4.04 -4.32 -6.85
CA ARG A 37 3.52 -3.45 -7.92
C ARG A 37 4.58 -2.48 -8.42
N LEU A 38 5.35 -1.86 -7.52
CA LEU A 38 6.41 -0.93 -7.91
C LEU A 38 7.53 -1.66 -8.67
N LYS A 39 7.97 -2.84 -8.20
CA LYS A 39 8.94 -3.68 -8.92
C LYS A 39 8.48 -3.99 -10.34
N THR A 40 7.21 -4.39 -10.49
CA THR A 40 6.61 -4.68 -11.79
C THR A 40 6.59 -3.44 -12.69
N CYS A 41 6.14 -2.30 -12.16
CA CYS A 41 6.12 -1.03 -12.90
C CYS A 41 7.52 -0.63 -13.37
N THR A 42 8.53 -0.67 -12.49
CA THR A 42 9.91 -0.36 -12.85
C THR A 42 10.44 -1.31 -13.93
N LYS A 43 10.12 -2.60 -13.85
CA LYS A 43 10.51 -3.56 -14.88
C LYS A 43 9.88 -3.25 -16.24
N LEU A 44 8.58 -2.94 -16.27
CA LEU A 44 7.88 -2.54 -17.50
C LEU A 44 8.46 -1.26 -18.10
N ILE A 45 8.84 -0.27 -17.28
CA ILE A 45 9.53 0.94 -17.74
C ILE A 45 10.84 0.58 -18.44
N TRP A 46 11.67 -0.28 -17.82
CA TRP A 46 12.93 -0.71 -18.42
C TRP A 46 12.72 -1.46 -19.74
N ASP A 47 11.74 -2.34 -19.80
CA ASP A 47 11.43 -3.11 -21.02
C ASP A 47 10.91 -2.18 -22.13
N ALA A 48 10.09 -1.19 -21.80
CA ALA A 48 9.64 -0.15 -22.74
C ALA A 48 10.82 0.70 -23.25
N LEU A 49 11.72 1.15 -22.37
CA LEU A 49 12.91 1.90 -22.75
C LEU A 49 13.83 1.08 -23.67
N ALA A 50 13.99 -0.22 -23.42
CA ALA A 50 14.77 -1.11 -24.28
C ALA A 50 14.15 -1.21 -25.69
N ILE A 51 12.83 -1.35 -25.80
CA ILE A 51 12.11 -1.38 -27.08
C ILE A 51 12.27 -0.04 -27.81
N ILE A 52 12.06 1.08 -27.12
CA ILE A 52 12.19 2.42 -27.68
C ILE A 52 13.60 2.62 -28.24
N SER A 53 14.63 2.26 -27.48
CA SER A 53 16.03 2.35 -27.92
C SER A 53 16.31 1.50 -29.18
N GLN A 54 15.80 0.27 -29.22
CA GLN A 54 15.98 -0.64 -30.36
C GLN A 54 15.20 -0.24 -31.61
N LYS A 55 14.09 0.48 -31.46
CA LYS A 55 13.14 0.80 -32.55
C LYS A 55 13.02 2.30 -32.84
N ALA A 56 13.88 3.13 -32.25
CA ALA A 56 13.77 4.59 -32.33
C ALA A 56 13.64 5.14 -33.77
N SER A 57 14.26 4.48 -34.76
CA SER A 57 14.20 4.92 -36.17
C SER A 57 12.84 4.72 -36.84
N VAL A 58 11.96 3.87 -36.29
CA VAL A 58 10.66 3.51 -36.89
C VAL A 58 9.47 3.93 -36.03
N LEU A 59 9.71 4.43 -34.83
CA LEU A 59 8.67 4.90 -33.92
C LEU A 59 8.37 6.38 -34.13
N HIS A 60 7.10 6.75 -33.98
CA HIS A 60 6.70 8.16 -33.96
C HIS A 60 7.06 8.77 -32.59
N MET A 61 8.03 9.70 -32.58
CA MET A 61 8.64 10.20 -31.35
C MET A 61 7.67 10.88 -30.38
N GLU A 62 6.65 11.58 -30.88
CA GLU A 62 5.71 12.26 -29.98
C GLU A 62 4.85 11.26 -29.19
N THR A 63 4.38 10.21 -29.85
CA THR A 63 3.67 9.11 -29.19
C THR A 63 4.56 8.36 -28.20
N VAL A 64 5.87 8.27 -28.47
CA VAL A 64 6.84 7.69 -27.53
C VAL A 64 6.95 8.55 -26.26
N LYS A 65 6.98 9.87 -26.39
CA LYS A 65 7.02 10.78 -25.22
C LYS A 65 5.75 10.66 -24.40
N GLU A 66 4.57 10.67 -25.04
CA GLU A 66 3.29 10.47 -24.35
C GLU A 66 3.26 9.14 -23.60
N ALA A 67 3.74 8.05 -24.21
CA ALA A 67 3.83 6.76 -23.54
C ALA A 67 4.79 6.79 -22.35
N ALA A 68 5.95 7.45 -22.49
CA ALA A 68 6.93 7.59 -21.42
C ALA A 68 6.36 8.41 -20.24
N ASP A 69 5.61 9.48 -20.52
CA ASP A 69 4.95 10.30 -19.50
C ASP A 69 3.95 9.48 -18.69
N HIS A 70 3.09 8.70 -19.36
CA HIS A 70 2.12 7.83 -18.67
C HIS A 70 2.81 6.76 -17.81
N LEU A 71 3.88 6.15 -18.31
CA LEU A 71 4.66 5.18 -17.55
C LEU A 71 5.29 5.80 -16.30
N HIS A 72 5.82 7.02 -16.42
CA HIS A 72 6.43 7.72 -15.29
C HIS A 72 5.38 8.17 -14.26
N ILE A 73 4.23 8.67 -14.69
CA ILE A 73 3.11 9.04 -13.80
C ILE A 73 2.66 7.82 -12.98
N MET A 74 2.52 6.65 -13.63
CA MET A 74 2.16 5.41 -12.94
C MET A 74 3.19 5.02 -11.87
N GLU A 75 4.49 5.17 -12.15
CA GLU A 75 5.54 4.92 -11.15
C GLU A 75 5.45 5.88 -9.96
N LEU A 76 5.23 7.16 -10.24
CA LEU A 76 5.11 8.21 -9.22
C LEU A 76 3.93 7.95 -8.29
N ASP A 77 2.79 7.56 -8.84
CA ASP A 77 1.59 7.23 -8.07
C ASP A 77 1.82 6.01 -7.17
N LEU A 78 2.45 4.96 -7.68
CA LEU A 78 2.80 3.79 -6.87
C LEU A 78 3.75 4.13 -5.72
N ARG A 79 4.76 4.97 -5.97
CA ARG A 79 5.69 5.46 -4.93
C ARG A 79 4.95 6.29 -3.88
N ARG A 80 4.01 7.14 -4.30
CA ARG A 80 3.19 7.96 -3.40
C ARG A 80 2.34 7.10 -2.48
N GLU A 81 1.66 6.08 -3.01
CA GLU A 81 0.84 5.19 -2.19
C GLU A 81 1.68 4.37 -1.21
N LEU A 82 2.83 3.83 -1.66
CA LEU A 82 3.78 3.14 -0.78
C LEU A 82 4.24 4.05 0.38
N PHE A 83 4.54 5.31 0.10
CA PHE A 83 4.90 6.28 1.14
C PHE A 83 3.78 6.47 2.18
N LYS A 84 2.52 6.60 1.73
CA LYS A 84 1.37 6.73 2.64
C LYS A 84 1.22 5.51 3.55
N VAL A 85 1.38 4.30 3.01
CA VAL A 85 1.31 3.06 3.80
C VAL A 85 2.42 3.03 4.85
N ARG A 86 3.66 3.30 4.46
CA ARG A 86 4.81 3.37 5.39
C ARG A 86 4.62 4.41 6.49
N LEU A 87 4.08 5.57 6.14
CA LEU A 87 3.78 6.63 7.10
C LEU A 87 2.75 6.17 8.13
N LYS A 88 1.62 5.59 7.68
CA LYS A 88 0.59 5.04 8.56
C LYS A 88 1.18 3.96 9.48
N LYS A 89 1.96 3.04 8.93
CA LYS A 89 2.62 1.96 9.67
C LYS A 89 3.57 2.49 10.75
N SER A 90 4.36 3.51 10.41
CA SER A 90 5.27 4.16 11.36
C SER A 90 4.53 4.87 12.51
N ILE A 91 3.43 5.57 12.20
CA ILE A 91 2.61 6.24 13.22
C ILE A 91 1.99 5.20 14.16
N LEU A 92 1.45 4.10 13.61
CA LEU A 92 0.83 3.04 14.40
C LEU A 92 1.85 2.31 15.28
N ALA A 93 3.03 1.97 14.75
CA ALA A 93 4.12 1.38 15.52
C ALA A 93 4.49 2.25 16.74
N ASN A 94 4.54 3.56 16.55
CA ASN A 94 4.83 4.48 17.64
C ASN A 94 3.73 4.49 18.71
N LYS A 95 2.45 4.48 18.32
CA LYS A 95 1.32 4.38 19.26
C LYS A 95 1.34 3.08 20.06
N MET A 96 1.63 1.95 19.41
CA MET A 96 1.75 0.65 20.07
C MET A 96 2.86 0.67 21.12
N LYS A 97 4.04 1.22 20.79
CA LYS A 97 5.14 1.38 21.75
C LYS A 97 4.76 2.23 22.97
N GLN A 98 3.99 3.30 22.78
CA GLN A 98 3.53 4.18 23.86
C GLN A 98 2.46 3.53 24.75
N THR A 99 1.69 2.57 24.23
CA THR A 99 0.64 1.87 24.99
C THR A 99 1.21 0.67 25.77
N GLN A 100 2.39 0.20 25.40
CA GLN A 100 3.13 -0.88 26.08
C GLN A 100 4.15 -0.37 27.12
N ALA A 101 4.37 0.95 27.20
CA ALA A 101 5.28 1.62 28.13
C ALA A 101 4.54 2.11 29.38
#